data_AF-A0A955BAQ5-F1
#
_entry.id   AF-A0A955BAQ5-F1
#
_cell.length_a   1.000
_cell.length_b   1.000
_cell.length_c   1.000
_cell.angle_alpha   90.00
_cell.angle_beta   90.00
_cell.angle_gamma   90.00
#
_symmetry.space_group_name_H-M   'P 1'
#
loop_
_entity.id
_entity.type
_entity.pdbx_description
1 polymer ?
#
loop_
_entity_poly.entity_id
_entity_poly.type
_entity_poly.pdbx_seq_one_letter_code
_entity_poly.pdbx_strand_id
1 'polypeptide(L)'
;MLRTFLALVASVFVTACPLVADDELNELIEDLAKVAEPGVGYSGYFSGSRFLPYGDSEQLGTFVFGGTYRSESDTLRKIVAKGPGAVPTLLEHLSDARRIAMEPLAGMMWMDFPDEYDFNRRTRTKPPPNVNRDMFDSNEKHPDSHAITIGDLCFVAIGQIVNRNYSATRYQPTGGLVVNSPTYSKRLRDALVADWSDLTAEKHRRLLIEDFEKPDHVARRIGAYWRLSFYYPDAVEPLVLRALEQPVFDVFKIAEFCRDNLYHAKAEDRKQLYDNFIRENGNHYSVGVMAQLFDDLATLEAHEERRISPPLTEYSTQPRELLIQLFDKSDSIKSTDRPQMTVMSESERARFIGSLTHDESKRIGEVVKQIYVQHTEDDYLAPACLNCLANRGYGEFLVDQLNQIDFASSEASHLHSEYLEAIATSKSVVVRERLLQVIRETANDTYFIHALAGLDNVQDAVVWDNATRILSGLPQDTEAGRGILALIANKFPDKAEELFKSFLATGSPKRAETMCVVLWYGHPLSPKILAPLLDDKRELSGFSIPLRVCDRAAQAISHTTEEIKFDSEWSQQMKDAAIVKLKEYCENRR
;
A
#
# COMPACT_ATOMS: atom_id res chain seq x y z
N MET A 1 41.62 57.58 -3.26
CA MET A 1 41.88 56.20 -2.78
C MET A 1 40.67 55.34 -3.09
N LEU A 2 40.65 54.72 -4.26
CA LEU A 2 39.57 53.83 -4.73
C LEU A 2 40.16 52.41 -4.72
N ARG A 3 39.62 51.50 -3.90
CA ARG A 3 40.07 50.09 -3.83
C ARG A 3 39.13 49.23 -4.68
N THR A 4 39.67 48.72 -5.78
CA THR A 4 39.03 47.76 -6.68
C THR A 4 39.13 46.35 -6.08
N PHE A 5 37.99 45.70 -5.83
CA PHE A 5 37.93 44.28 -5.48
C PHE A 5 37.79 43.47 -6.78
N LEU A 6 38.81 42.68 -7.11
CA LEU A 6 38.81 41.74 -8.22
C LEU A 6 38.24 40.41 -7.72
N ALA A 7 37.08 39.99 -8.22
CA ALA A 7 36.52 38.67 -7.94
C ALA A 7 37.19 37.63 -8.84
N LEU A 8 37.90 36.68 -8.22
CA LEU A 8 38.52 35.54 -8.89
C LEU A 8 37.44 34.49 -9.17
N VAL A 9 36.97 34.41 -10.42
CA VAL A 9 36.06 33.34 -10.87
C VAL A 9 36.90 32.09 -11.13
N ALA A 10 36.86 31.13 -10.21
CA ALA A 10 37.44 29.81 -10.42
C ALA A 10 36.47 28.98 -11.28
N SER A 11 36.73 28.91 -12.59
CA SER A 11 36.06 27.95 -13.49
C SER A 11 36.50 26.53 -13.13
N VAL A 12 35.65 25.81 -12.38
CA VAL A 12 35.77 24.37 -12.19
C VAL A 12 35.34 23.69 -13.49
N PHE A 13 36.30 23.27 -14.31
CA PHE A 13 36.04 22.35 -15.40
C PHE A 13 35.78 20.96 -14.81
N VAL A 14 34.51 20.55 -14.78
CA VAL A 14 34.13 19.16 -14.54
C VAL A 14 34.59 18.36 -15.76
N THR A 15 35.75 17.71 -15.66
CA THR A 15 36.18 16.69 -16.61
C THR A 15 35.21 15.51 -16.54
N ALA A 16 34.47 15.26 -17.62
CA ALA A 16 33.63 14.09 -17.78
C ALA A 16 34.46 12.83 -17.53
N CYS A 17 34.11 12.10 -16.48
CA CYS A 17 34.72 10.81 -16.17
C CYS A 17 34.38 9.83 -17.31
N PRO A 18 35.34 9.08 -17.86
CA PRO A 18 35.11 8.21 -19.01
C PRO A 18 34.20 7.03 -18.67
N LEU A 19 33.47 6.56 -19.70
CA LEU A 19 32.51 5.44 -19.79
C LEU A 19 33.06 4.08 -19.30
N VAL A 20 33.33 3.94 -18.00
CA VAL A 20 33.65 2.63 -17.35
C VAL A 20 32.42 2.09 -16.60
N ALA A 21 31.27 2.76 -16.69
CA ALA A 21 30.06 2.45 -15.93
C ALA A 21 29.08 1.48 -16.60
N ASP A 22 29.35 1.02 -17.83
CA ASP A 22 28.37 0.24 -18.62
C ASP A 22 28.49 -1.28 -18.42
N ASP A 23 29.69 -1.81 -18.14
CA ASP A 23 29.90 -3.26 -18.00
C ASP A 23 29.13 -3.85 -16.81
N GLU A 24 29.19 -3.20 -15.64
CA GLU A 24 28.46 -3.62 -14.43
C GLU A 24 26.93 -3.59 -14.64
N LEU A 25 26.41 -2.58 -15.36
CA LEU A 25 24.99 -2.48 -15.64
C LEU A 25 24.54 -3.59 -16.60
N ASN A 26 25.33 -3.88 -17.64
CA ASN A 26 25.05 -4.99 -18.54
C ASN A 26 25.09 -6.34 -17.79
N GLU A 27 26.05 -6.56 -16.88
CA GLU A 27 26.06 -7.76 -16.03
C GLU A 27 24.78 -7.87 -15.16
N LEU A 28 24.31 -6.76 -14.58
CA LEU A 28 23.05 -6.75 -13.85
C LEU A 28 21.85 -7.06 -14.76
N ILE A 29 21.84 -6.56 -16.01
CA ILE A 29 20.77 -6.87 -16.98
C ILE A 29 20.81 -8.35 -17.36
N GLU A 30 22.00 -8.93 -17.56
CA GLU A 30 22.16 -10.38 -17.79
C GLU A 30 21.61 -11.20 -16.61
N ASP A 31 21.84 -10.73 -15.38
CA ASP A 31 21.33 -11.37 -14.17
C ASP A 31 19.81 -11.30 -14.03
N LEU A 32 19.09 -10.46 -14.80
CA LEU A 32 17.63 -10.46 -14.81
C LEU A 32 17.05 -11.79 -15.30
N ALA A 33 17.78 -12.54 -16.13
CA ALA A 33 17.37 -13.88 -16.56
C ALA A 33 17.19 -14.86 -15.38
N LYS A 34 17.82 -14.59 -14.23
CA LYS A 34 17.76 -15.43 -13.02
C LYS A 34 16.58 -15.11 -12.10
N VAL A 35 15.81 -14.05 -12.39
CA VAL A 35 14.63 -13.69 -11.59
C VAL A 35 13.56 -14.76 -11.77
N ALA A 36 13.21 -15.44 -10.68
CA ALA A 36 12.27 -16.56 -10.67
C ALA A 36 10.95 -16.28 -9.94
N GLU A 37 10.91 -15.23 -9.11
CA GLU A 37 9.78 -14.92 -8.23
C GLU A 37 9.02 -13.66 -8.72
N PRO A 38 7.70 -13.59 -8.50
CA PRO A 38 6.91 -12.43 -8.89
C PRO A 38 7.19 -11.20 -8.02
N GLY A 39 7.26 -10.03 -8.66
CA GLY A 39 7.46 -8.75 -8.01
C GLY A 39 6.53 -7.65 -8.52
N VAL A 40 6.62 -6.46 -7.90
CA VAL A 40 5.79 -5.30 -8.28
C VAL A 40 6.11 -4.86 -9.71
N GLY A 41 5.07 -4.84 -10.54
CA GLY A 41 5.14 -4.48 -11.96
C GLY A 41 5.30 -5.68 -12.92
N TYR A 42 5.44 -6.91 -12.43
CA TYR A 42 5.58 -8.12 -13.28
C TYR A 42 4.97 -9.36 -12.61
N SER A 43 3.89 -9.17 -11.85
CA SER A 43 3.15 -10.24 -11.18
C SER A 43 1.83 -10.54 -11.91
N GLY A 44 1.40 -11.80 -11.84
CA GLY A 44 0.07 -12.25 -12.28
C GLY A 44 -1.02 -12.13 -11.21
N TYR A 45 -0.63 -11.91 -9.94
CA TYR A 45 -1.54 -12.04 -8.79
C TYR A 45 -1.79 -10.73 -8.04
N PHE A 46 -1.02 -9.69 -8.33
CA PHE A 46 -1.21 -8.38 -7.73
C PHE A 46 -0.79 -7.24 -8.66
N SER A 47 -1.25 -6.04 -8.34
CA SER A 47 -0.86 -4.78 -8.95
C SER A 47 -0.46 -3.80 -7.85
N GLY A 48 0.31 -2.78 -8.20
CA GLY A 48 0.78 -1.78 -7.26
C GLY A 48 1.91 -0.95 -7.84
N SER A 49 2.47 -0.08 -7.02
CA SER A 49 3.67 0.66 -7.35
C SER A 49 4.67 0.55 -6.22
N ARG A 50 5.95 0.64 -6.55
CA ARG A 50 7.04 0.59 -5.57
C ARG A 50 8.25 1.31 -6.14
N PHE A 51 9.07 1.88 -5.26
CA PHE A 51 10.40 2.35 -5.60
C PHE A 51 11.42 1.43 -4.93
N LEU A 52 11.90 0.42 -5.68
CA LEU A 52 12.70 -0.69 -5.12
C LEU A 52 13.87 -0.29 -4.21
N PRO A 53 14.58 0.84 -4.41
CA PRO A 53 15.62 1.26 -3.47
C PRO A 53 15.14 1.47 -2.02
N TYR A 54 13.85 1.72 -1.80
CA TYR A 54 13.23 1.81 -0.49
C TYR A 54 12.29 0.62 -0.24
N GLY A 55 12.67 -0.20 0.74
CA GLY A 55 11.99 -1.44 1.13
C GLY A 55 10.50 -1.27 1.48
N ASP A 56 10.21 -0.14 2.08
CA ASP A 56 8.95 0.30 2.67
C ASP A 56 8.11 1.20 1.73
N SER A 57 8.57 1.44 0.50
CA SER A 57 7.87 2.29 -0.48
C SER A 57 6.74 1.58 -1.25
N GLU A 58 6.32 0.40 -0.80
CA GLU A 58 5.32 -0.37 -1.53
C GLU A 58 3.91 0.20 -1.35
N GLN A 59 3.22 0.44 -2.46
CA GLN A 59 1.81 0.78 -2.51
C GLN A 59 1.07 -0.33 -3.25
N LEU A 60 0.51 -1.26 -2.49
CA LEU A 60 -0.34 -2.31 -3.03
C LEU A 60 -1.62 -1.70 -3.61
N GLY A 61 -1.97 -2.14 -4.82
CA GLY A 61 -3.25 -1.87 -5.44
C GLY A 61 -4.18 -3.06 -5.25
N THR A 62 -4.42 -3.79 -6.33
CA THR A 62 -5.33 -4.95 -6.33
C THR A 62 -4.56 -6.24 -6.16
N PHE A 63 -5.11 -7.24 -5.46
CA PHE A 63 -4.47 -8.54 -5.31
C PHE A 63 -5.48 -9.69 -5.29
N VAL A 64 -5.01 -10.89 -5.60
CA VAL A 64 -5.76 -12.14 -5.47
C VAL A 64 -5.59 -12.65 -4.04
N PHE A 65 -6.71 -12.93 -3.36
CA PHE A 65 -6.67 -13.58 -2.04
C PHE A 65 -5.97 -14.94 -2.14
N GLY A 66 -4.95 -15.17 -1.30
CA GLY A 66 -4.13 -16.38 -1.34
C GLY A 66 -3.07 -16.42 -2.45
N GLY A 67 -2.85 -15.31 -3.17
CA GLY A 67 -1.72 -15.17 -4.09
C GLY A 67 -0.37 -15.36 -3.38
N THR A 68 0.65 -15.78 -4.13
CA THR A 68 1.98 -16.09 -3.61
C THR A 68 2.63 -14.88 -2.91
N TYR A 69 3.61 -15.17 -2.05
CA TYR A 69 4.44 -14.14 -1.45
C TYR A 69 5.18 -13.34 -2.53
N ARG A 70 5.28 -12.04 -2.28
CA ARG A 70 6.06 -11.11 -3.09
C ARG A 70 7.52 -11.30 -2.75
N SER A 71 8.38 -11.39 -3.77
CA SER A 71 9.82 -11.40 -3.57
C SER A 71 10.45 -10.20 -4.24
N GLU A 72 11.40 -9.59 -3.55
CA GLU A 72 12.15 -8.46 -4.08
C GLU A 72 13.29 -8.96 -4.97
N SER A 73 13.33 -8.47 -6.21
CA SER A 73 14.48 -8.70 -7.08
C SER A 73 15.61 -7.75 -6.71
N ASP A 74 16.61 -8.28 -6.01
CA ASP A 74 17.84 -7.54 -5.68
C ASP A 74 18.55 -7.00 -6.93
N THR A 75 18.53 -7.77 -8.02
CA THR A 75 19.09 -7.36 -9.31
C THR A 75 18.36 -6.13 -9.85
N LEU A 76 17.02 -6.18 -9.91
CA LEU A 76 16.21 -5.06 -10.38
C LEU A 76 16.37 -3.82 -9.48
N ARG A 77 16.46 -4.01 -8.16
CA ARG A 77 16.73 -2.94 -7.19
C ARG A 77 18.07 -2.26 -7.46
N LYS A 78 19.13 -3.02 -7.72
CA LYS A 78 20.46 -2.48 -8.07
C LYS A 78 20.44 -1.68 -9.37
N ILE A 79 19.73 -2.16 -10.39
CA ILE A 79 19.54 -1.43 -11.66
C ILE A 79 18.83 -0.10 -11.40
N VAL A 80 17.69 -0.11 -10.71
CA VAL A 80 16.94 1.12 -10.40
C VAL A 80 17.79 2.09 -9.57
N ALA A 81 18.60 1.60 -8.63
CA ALA A 81 19.49 2.44 -7.84
C ALA A 81 20.54 3.21 -8.67
N LYS A 82 20.90 2.76 -9.89
CA LYS A 82 21.78 3.50 -10.81
C LYS A 82 21.10 4.76 -11.38
N GLY A 83 19.77 4.87 -11.30
CA GLY A 83 19.00 6.07 -11.63
C GLY A 83 19.01 6.42 -13.13
N PRO A 84 18.95 7.71 -13.51
CA PRO A 84 18.82 8.11 -14.91
C PRO A 84 20.01 7.70 -15.78
N GLY A 85 21.18 7.44 -15.18
CA GLY A 85 22.36 6.96 -15.90
C GLY A 85 22.18 5.56 -16.50
N ALA A 86 21.26 4.74 -15.98
CA ALA A 86 20.98 3.42 -16.51
C ALA A 86 19.98 3.42 -17.68
N VAL A 87 19.21 4.50 -17.85
CA VAL A 87 18.11 4.54 -18.82
C VAL A 87 18.57 4.29 -20.26
N PRO A 88 19.69 4.87 -20.76
CA PRO A 88 20.17 4.58 -22.11
C PRO A 88 20.38 3.08 -22.37
N THR A 89 21.15 2.38 -21.51
CA THR A 89 21.38 0.94 -21.63
C THR A 89 20.09 0.15 -21.50
N LEU A 90 19.17 0.54 -20.60
CA LEU A 90 17.86 -0.12 -20.47
C LEU A 90 17.00 0.02 -21.74
N LEU A 91 17.08 1.15 -22.45
CA LEU A 91 16.37 1.36 -23.72
C LEU A 91 16.89 0.42 -24.82
N GLU A 92 18.20 0.14 -24.85
CA GLU A 92 18.81 -0.79 -25.80
C GLU A 92 18.32 -2.23 -25.61
N HIS A 93 18.03 -2.61 -24.35
CA HIS A 93 17.54 -3.95 -23.98
C HIS A 93 16.01 -4.09 -24.00
N LEU A 94 15.24 -3.07 -24.38
CA LEU A 94 13.76 -3.17 -24.44
C LEU A 94 13.23 -4.24 -25.42
N SER A 95 14.02 -4.61 -26.43
CA SER A 95 13.69 -5.69 -27.37
C SER A 95 14.27 -7.06 -26.98
N ASP A 96 14.90 -7.18 -25.81
CA ASP A 96 15.49 -8.44 -25.36
C ASP A 96 14.41 -9.46 -24.99
N ALA A 97 14.20 -10.41 -25.88
CA ALA A 97 13.18 -11.46 -25.77
C ALA A 97 13.62 -12.67 -24.92
N ARG A 98 14.83 -12.66 -24.32
CA ARG A 98 15.25 -13.72 -23.41
C ARG A 98 14.31 -13.76 -22.21
N ARG A 99 13.88 -14.98 -21.85
CA ARG A 99 12.94 -15.21 -20.73
C ARG A 99 13.68 -15.16 -19.41
N ILE A 100 13.00 -14.69 -18.38
CA ILE A 100 13.45 -14.85 -16.99
C ILE A 100 13.09 -16.26 -16.48
N ALA A 101 13.62 -16.64 -15.31
CA ALA A 101 13.42 -17.96 -14.70
C ALA A 101 12.04 -18.17 -14.05
N MET A 102 11.08 -17.27 -14.29
CA MET A 102 9.71 -17.36 -13.78
C MET A 102 8.83 -18.14 -14.75
N GLU A 103 7.89 -18.93 -14.21
CA GLU A 103 6.89 -19.62 -15.02
C GLU A 103 6.03 -18.63 -15.84
N PRO A 104 5.59 -19.00 -17.06
CA PRO A 104 4.69 -18.18 -17.84
C PRO A 104 3.40 -17.86 -17.07
N LEU A 105 2.99 -16.59 -17.13
CA LEU A 105 1.78 -16.11 -16.47
C LEU A 105 0.56 -16.31 -17.38
N ALA A 106 -0.58 -16.59 -16.78
CA ALA A 106 -1.88 -16.62 -17.46
C ALA A 106 -2.92 -15.87 -16.62
N GLY A 107 -3.83 -15.15 -17.29
CA GLY A 107 -5.00 -14.59 -16.61
C GLY A 107 -5.98 -15.69 -16.22
N MET A 108 -6.66 -15.55 -15.09
CA MET A 108 -7.66 -16.53 -14.64
C MET A 108 -8.90 -16.54 -15.56
N MET A 109 -9.29 -15.38 -16.06
CA MET A 109 -10.49 -15.21 -16.89
C MET A 109 -10.19 -14.69 -18.30
N TRP A 110 -9.18 -13.83 -18.43
CA TRP A 110 -8.77 -13.23 -19.70
C TRP A 110 -7.36 -12.66 -19.60
N MET A 111 -6.70 -12.50 -20.75
CA MET A 111 -5.42 -11.81 -20.88
C MET A 111 -5.51 -10.79 -22.01
N ASP A 112 -4.91 -9.60 -21.83
CA ASP A 112 -4.90 -8.56 -22.86
C ASP A 112 -3.54 -7.85 -22.97
N PHE A 113 -3.26 -7.26 -24.13
CA PHE A 113 -2.03 -6.57 -24.50
C PHE A 113 -2.28 -5.12 -24.95
N PRO A 114 -2.74 -4.23 -24.05
CA PRO A 114 -3.21 -2.87 -24.39
C PRO A 114 -2.10 -1.85 -24.67
N ASP A 115 -0.82 -2.20 -24.47
CA ASP A 115 0.31 -1.27 -24.56
C ASP A 115 0.16 -0.08 -23.60
N GLU A 116 -0.21 -0.32 -22.33
CA GLU A 116 -0.37 0.75 -21.34
C GLU A 116 0.91 1.53 -21.15
N TYR A 117 0.76 2.84 -21.22
CA TYR A 117 1.82 3.82 -21.06
C TYR A 117 1.35 4.89 -20.08
N ASP A 118 1.89 4.83 -18.86
CA ASP A 118 1.68 5.85 -17.84
C ASP A 118 2.39 7.17 -18.23
N PHE A 119 1.70 8.28 -18.04
CA PHE A 119 2.23 9.63 -18.22
C PHE A 119 1.49 10.60 -17.30
N ASN A 120 2.17 11.66 -16.86
CA ASN A 120 1.54 12.68 -16.03
C ASN A 120 0.59 13.54 -16.88
N ARG A 121 -0.71 13.37 -16.67
CA ARG A 121 -1.77 14.08 -17.42
C ARG A 121 -1.79 15.60 -17.18
N ARG A 122 -1.13 16.08 -16.11
CA ARG A 122 -1.04 17.51 -15.79
C ARG A 122 0.10 18.22 -16.53
N THR A 123 1.16 17.50 -16.89
CA THR A 123 2.30 18.07 -17.64
C THR A 123 2.23 17.74 -19.13
N ARG A 124 1.45 16.72 -19.50
CA ARG A 124 1.22 16.30 -20.88
C ARG A 124 -0.26 15.95 -21.07
N THR A 125 -0.93 16.55 -22.05
CA THR A 125 -2.38 16.39 -22.24
C THR A 125 -2.79 15.13 -23.01
N LYS A 126 -1.87 14.51 -23.76
CA LYS A 126 -2.13 13.32 -24.58
C LYS A 126 -1.03 12.28 -24.40
N PRO A 127 -1.36 10.97 -24.38
CA PRO A 127 -0.34 9.93 -24.38
C PRO A 127 0.55 10.02 -25.63
N PRO A 128 1.69 9.32 -25.66
CA PRO A 128 2.39 9.06 -26.91
C PRO A 128 1.45 8.47 -27.97
N PRO A 129 1.67 8.75 -29.26
CA PRO A 129 0.86 8.18 -30.33
C PRO A 129 0.94 6.64 -30.32
N ASN A 130 -0.20 5.98 -30.57
CA ASN A 130 -0.31 4.54 -30.80
C ASN A 130 -0.01 3.60 -29.60
N VAL A 131 0.00 4.13 -28.37
CA VAL A 131 -0.02 3.36 -27.11
C VAL A 131 -1.34 3.61 -26.36
N ASN A 132 -1.61 2.86 -25.28
CA ASN A 132 -2.89 2.89 -24.56
C ASN A 132 -4.09 2.57 -25.47
N ARG A 133 -4.07 1.42 -26.13
CA ARG A 133 -5.18 0.98 -26.99
C ARG A 133 -6.37 0.53 -26.14
N ASP A 134 -7.55 0.62 -26.74
CA ASP A 134 -8.75 0.04 -26.13
C ASP A 134 -8.55 -1.47 -25.97
N MET A 135 -9.04 -2.00 -24.84
CA MET A 135 -9.06 -3.44 -24.63
C MET A 135 -9.87 -4.06 -25.78
N PHE A 136 -9.41 -5.17 -26.35
CA PHE A 136 -10.13 -5.98 -27.37
C PHE A 136 -9.98 -5.60 -28.87
N ASP A 137 -8.93 -4.91 -29.30
CA ASP A 137 -8.57 -4.90 -30.74
C ASP A 137 -8.29 -6.36 -31.21
N SER A 138 -9.26 -6.93 -31.94
CA SER A 138 -9.36 -8.31 -32.46
C SER A 138 -8.25 -9.31 -32.05
N ASN A 139 -8.58 -10.11 -31.04
CA ASN A 139 -7.85 -11.20 -30.36
C ASN A 139 -7.20 -12.32 -31.22
N GLU A 140 -7.04 -12.20 -32.54
CA GLU A 140 -6.63 -13.35 -33.37
C GLU A 140 -5.15 -13.77 -33.24
N LYS A 141 -4.31 -13.07 -32.44
CA LYS A 141 -2.85 -13.32 -32.41
C LYS A 141 -2.16 -13.24 -31.04
N HIS A 142 -2.89 -13.11 -29.94
CA HIS A 142 -2.26 -13.04 -28.60
C HIS A 142 -2.11 -14.45 -27.99
N PRO A 143 -1.00 -14.73 -27.28
CA PRO A 143 -0.82 -16.03 -26.63
C PRO A 143 -1.71 -16.15 -25.38
N ASP A 144 -2.13 -17.38 -25.05
CA ASP A 144 -2.91 -17.67 -23.84
C ASP A 144 -2.09 -17.54 -22.54
N SER A 145 -0.76 -17.45 -22.67
CA SER A 145 0.17 -17.20 -21.57
C SER A 145 1.33 -16.31 -22.01
N HIS A 146 1.92 -15.58 -21.06
CA HIS A 146 3.05 -14.69 -21.30
C HIS A 146 4.25 -15.06 -20.42
N ALA A 147 5.36 -15.41 -21.05
CA ALA A 147 6.63 -15.57 -20.35
C ALA A 147 7.32 -14.20 -20.26
N ILE A 148 7.55 -13.72 -19.03
CA ILE A 148 8.24 -12.44 -18.79
C ILE A 148 9.65 -12.49 -19.37
N THR A 149 10.04 -11.39 -20.01
CA THR A 149 11.33 -11.23 -20.69
C THR A 149 12.25 -10.24 -19.96
N ILE A 150 13.53 -10.22 -20.33
CA ILE A 150 14.46 -9.18 -19.86
C ILE A 150 13.96 -7.79 -20.28
N GLY A 151 13.49 -7.63 -21.51
CA GLY A 151 12.92 -6.35 -21.98
C GLY A 151 11.73 -5.87 -21.17
N ASP A 152 10.89 -6.79 -20.67
CA ASP A 152 9.79 -6.48 -19.75
C ASP A 152 10.30 -5.91 -18.41
N LEU A 153 11.34 -6.50 -17.84
CA LEU A 153 11.94 -6.01 -16.59
C LEU A 153 12.69 -4.68 -16.80
N CYS A 154 13.30 -4.46 -17.97
CA CYS A 154 13.86 -3.16 -18.34
C CYS A 154 12.77 -2.07 -18.41
N PHE A 155 11.60 -2.38 -18.96
CA PHE A 155 10.44 -1.47 -18.96
C PHE A 155 9.99 -1.10 -17.54
N VAL A 156 9.88 -2.08 -16.65
CA VAL A 156 9.56 -1.85 -15.23
C VAL A 156 10.63 -0.98 -14.57
N ALA A 157 11.92 -1.28 -14.78
CA ALA A 157 13.04 -0.50 -14.22
C ALA A 157 13.00 0.97 -14.66
N ILE A 158 12.77 1.22 -15.95
CA ILE A 158 12.65 2.59 -16.48
C ILE A 158 11.53 3.34 -15.77
N GLY A 159 10.34 2.74 -15.62
CA GLY A 159 9.23 3.39 -14.93
C GLY A 159 9.54 3.70 -13.47
N GLN A 160 10.23 2.78 -12.80
CA GLN A 160 10.71 3.03 -11.45
C GLN A 160 11.73 4.16 -11.36
N ILE A 161 12.58 4.38 -12.36
CA ILE A 161 13.50 5.52 -12.39
C ILE A 161 12.71 6.81 -12.64
N VAL A 162 11.89 6.86 -13.70
CA VAL A 162 11.26 8.10 -14.20
C VAL A 162 9.90 8.44 -13.58
N ASN A 163 9.53 7.80 -12.47
CA ASN A 163 8.25 7.99 -11.77
C ASN A 163 7.02 7.71 -12.65
N ARG A 164 7.04 6.58 -13.36
CA ARG A 164 5.94 6.09 -14.17
C ARG A 164 5.53 4.69 -13.73
N ASN A 165 4.24 4.40 -13.72
CA ASN A 165 3.68 3.10 -13.35
C ASN A 165 3.81 2.08 -14.51
N TYR A 166 5.01 1.91 -15.04
CA TYR A 166 5.29 0.90 -16.07
C TYR A 166 5.28 -0.48 -15.44
N SER A 167 4.23 -1.24 -15.75
CA SER A 167 4.05 -2.62 -15.29
C SER A 167 4.03 -3.53 -16.50
N ALA A 168 5.03 -4.41 -16.62
CA ALA A 168 5.05 -5.48 -17.62
C ALA A 168 3.82 -6.37 -17.51
N THR A 169 3.38 -6.68 -16.28
CA THR A 169 2.07 -7.26 -16.03
C THR A 169 1.42 -6.67 -14.80
N ARG A 170 0.08 -6.63 -14.80
CA ARG A 170 -0.71 -6.29 -13.61
C ARG A 170 -2.00 -7.11 -13.55
N TYR A 171 -2.33 -7.56 -12.35
CA TYR A 171 -3.62 -8.18 -12.08
C TYR A 171 -4.76 -7.16 -12.21
N GLN A 172 -5.90 -7.61 -12.71
CA GLN A 172 -7.16 -6.87 -12.70
C GLN A 172 -8.24 -7.67 -11.95
N PRO A 173 -8.97 -7.08 -10.98
CA PRO A 173 -9.92 -7.80 -10.10
C PRO A 173 -10.98 -8.68 -10.78
N THR A 174 -11.23 -8.50 -12.08
CA THR A 174 -12.10 -9.35 -12.89
C THR A 174 -11.44 -10.68 -13.30
N GLY A 175 -10.40 -11.12 -12.60
CA GLY A 175 -9.60 -12.30 -12.95
C GLY A 175 -8.69 -12.09 -14.18
N GLY A 176 -8.53 -10.84 -14.61
CA GLY A 176 -7.77 -10.48 -15.80
C GLY A 176 -6.28 -10.31 -15.57
N LEU A 177 -5.49 -10.57 -16.62
CA LEU A 177 -4.09 -10.21 -16.67
C LEU A 177 -3.84 -9.21 -17.80
N VAL A 178 -3.36 -8.02 -17.46
CA VAL A 178 -2.90 -7.04 -18.44
C VAL A 178 -1.40 -7.22 -18.65
N VAL A 179 -0.97 -7.30 -19.91
CA VAL A 179 0.43 -7.49 -20.32
C VAL A 179 0.90 -6.30 -21.17
N ASN A 180 1.92 -5.59 -20.69
CA ASN A 180 2.52 -4.46 -21.39
C ASN A 180 3.98 -4.80 -21.71
N SER A 181 4.19 -5.50 -22.83
CA SER A 181 5.49 -6.06 -23.17
C SER A 181 6.16 -5.33 -24.33
N PRO A 182 7.29 -4.62 -24.13
CA PRO A 182 8.03 -3.97 -25.22
C PRO A 182 8.69 -4.95 -26.20
N THR A 183 8.82 -6.23 -25.83
CA THR A 183 9.35 -7.27 -26.73
C THR A 183 8.30 -7.68 -27.76
N TYR A 184 7.02 -7.71 -27.36
CA TYR A 184 5.89 -7.90 -28.28
C TYR A 184 5.49 -6.61 -29.02
N SER A 185 5.53 -5.48 -28.32
CA SER A 185 5.01 -4.21 -28.82
C SER A 185 6.11 -3.26 -29.28
N LYS A 186 6.35 -3.25 -30.61
CA LYS A 186 7.23 -2.24 -31.22
C LYS A 186 6.79 -0.81 -30.90
N ARG A 187 5.48 -0.55 -30.85
CA ARG A 187 4.94 0.80 -30.59
C ARG A 187 5.25 1.28 -29.18
N LEU A 188 5.06 0.41 -28.18
CA LEU A 188 5.43 0.71 -26.79
C LEU A 188 6.93 1.01 -26.68
N ARG A 189 7.76 0.18 -27.32
CA ARG A 189 9.21 0.40 -27.38
C ARG A 189 9.59 1.72 -28.06
N ASP A 190 9.01 2.02 -29.23
CA ASP A 190 9.27 3.25 -29.95
C ASP A 190 8.86 4.49 -29.12
N ALA A 191 7.75 4.43 -28.38
CA ALA A 191 7.29 5.50 -27.49
C ALA A 191 8.26 5.74 -26.32
N LEU A 192 8.77 4.67 -25.70
CA LEU A 192 9.76 4.75 -24.63
C LEU A 192 11.08 5.37 -25.13
N VAL A 193 11.58 4.90 -26.28
CA VAL A 193 12.80 5.46 -26.88
C VAL A 193 12.62 6.95 -27.19
N ALA A 194 11.48 7.33 -27.77
CA ALA A 194 11.21 8.72 -28.12
C ALA A 194 11.14 9.66 -26.90
N ASP A 195 10.51 9.23 -25.80
CA ASP A 195 10.36 10.06 -24.61
C ASP A 195 11.65 10.15 -23.76
N TRP A 196 12.49 9.09 -23.78
CA TRP A 196 13.57 8.91 -22.78
C TRP A 196 14.99 8.86 -23.34
N SER A 197 15.20 8.81 -24.65
CA SER A 197 16.55 8.71 -25.27
C SER A 197 17.50 9.87 -24.95
N ASP A 198 16.97 11.06 -24.66
CA ASP A 198 17.71 12.28 -24.31
C ASP A 198 17.66 12.59 -22.80
N LEU A 199 17.31 11.62 -21.96
CA LEU A 199 17.18 11.81 -20.52
C LEU A 199 18.56 12.08 -19.87
N THR A 200 18.78 13.33 -19.49
CA THR A 200 19.92 13.73 -18.65
C THR A 200 19.52 13.75 -17.17
N ALA A 201 20.49 13.76 -16.26
CA ALA A 201 20.23 13.91 -14.83
C ALA A 201 19.46 15.20 -14.51
N GLU A 202 19.76 16.31 -15.19
CA GLU A 202 19.05 17.58 -14.99
C GLU A 202 17.60 17.52 -15.52
N LYS A 203 17.41 16.92 -16.71
CA LYS A 203 16.06 16.69 -17.26
C LYS A 203 15.24 15.80 -16.32
N HIS A 204 15.85 14.74 -15.80
CA HIS A 204 15.24 13.84 -14.84
C HIS A 204 14.83 14.56 -13.54
N ARG A 205 15.75 15.30 -12.91
CA ARG A 205 15.47 16.12 -11.72
C ARG A 205 14.28 17.06 -11.95
N ARG A 206 14.28 17.81 -13.05
CA ARG A 206 13.17 18.72 -13.40
C ARG A 206 11.83 17.99 -13.55
N LEU A 207 11.80 16.85 -14.24
CA LEU A 207 10.56 16.08 -14.43
C LEU A 207 10.01 15.53 -13.10
N LEU A 208 10.88 15.10 -12.19
CA LEU A 208 10.44 14.68 -10.85
C LEU A 208 9.89 15.86 -10.03
N ILE A 209 10.49 17.05 -10.14
CA ILE A 209 9.95 18.27 -9.51
C ILE A 209 8.56 18.58 -10.08
N GLU A 210 8.39 18.49 -11.40
CA GLU A 210 7.10 18.71 -12.05
C GLU A 210 6.05 17.69 -11.59
N ASP A 211 6.42 16.42 -11.46
CA ASP A 211 5.54 15.38 -10.92
C ASP A 211 5.16 15.61 -9.46
N PHE A 212 6.07 16.16 -8.66
CA PHE A 212 5.81 16.52 -7.28
C PHE A 212 4.85 17.72 -7.15
N GLU A 213 5.12 18.78 -7.93
CA GLU A 213 4.34 20.04 -7.89
C GLU A 213 2.99 19.92 -8.60
N LYS A 214 2.93 19.14 -9.69
CA LYS A 214 1.75 18.97 -10.55
C LYS A 214 1.41 17.48 -10.73
N PRO A 215 1.12 16.75 -9.64
CA PRO A 215 0.69 15.37 -9.75
C PRO A 215 -0.71 15.31 -10.36
N ASP A 216 -0.97 14.29 -11.18
CA ASP A 216 -2.33 13.91 -11.57
C ASP A 216 -3.03 13.08 -10.48
N HIS A 217 -2.29 12.47 -9.56
CA HIS A 217 -2.79 11.81 -8.34
C HIS A 217 -1.75 11.79 -7.21
N VAL A 218 -2.19 11.65 -5.95
CA VAL A 218 -1.31 11.70 -4.76
C VAL A 218 -0.13 10.71 -4.81
N ALA A 219 -0.35 9.50 -5.30
CA ALA A 219 0.72 8.50 -5.42
C ALA A 219 1.88 8.95 -6.35
N ARG A 220 1.62 9.79 -7.38
CA ARG A 220 2.69 10.33 -8.24
C ARG A 220 3.57 11.34 -7.50
N ARG A 221 2.97 12.16 -6.62
CA ARG A 221 3.72 13.08 -5.74
C ARG A 221 4.60 12.31 -4.76
N ILE A 222 4.04 11.29 -4.11
CA ILE A 222 4.78 10.41 -3.18
C ILE A 222 5.92 9.69 -3.93
N GLY A 223 5.64 9.13 -5.11
CA GLY A 223 6.64 8.50 -5.95
C GLY A 223 7.75 9.47 -6.38
N ALA A 224 7.40 10.72 -6.71
CA ALA A 224 8.37 11.76 -7.03
C ALA A 224 9.23 12.09 -5.80
N TYR A 225 8.63 12.23 -4.62
CA TYR A 225 9.35 12.44 -3.36
C TYR A 225 10.42 11.36 -3.12
N TRP A 226 10.07 10.08 -3.23
CA TRP A 226 11.02 8.98 -3.00
C TRP A 226 12.22 9.03 -3.96
N ARG A 227 11.98 9.37 -5.22
CA ARG A 227 13.05 9.48 -6.22
C ARG A 227 13.89 10.74 -6.01
N LEU A 228 13.27 11.85 -5.62
CA LEU A 228 13.98 13.07 -5.25
C LEU A 228 14.84 12.85 -4.00
N SER A 229 14.32 12.22 -2.94
CA SER A 229 15.10 11.93 -1.73
C SER A 229 16.26 10.98 -1.98
N PHE A 230 16.13 10.08 -2.96
CA PHE A 230 17.19 9.14 -3.32
C PHE A 230 18.24 9.75 -4.26
N TYR A 231 17.81 10.33 -5.40
CA TYR A 231 18.74 10.80 -6.44
C TYR A 231 19.16 12.28 -6.28
N TYR A 232 18.31 13.12 -5.68
CA TYR A 232 18.49 14.59 -5.61
C TYR A 232 18.05 15.16 -4.24
N PRO A 233 18.65 14.69 -3.13
CA PRO A 233 18.18 15.02 -1.78
C PRO A 233 18.15 16.53 -1.49
N ASP A 234 19.00 17.32 -2.15
CA ASP A 234 19.03 18.79 -2.06
C ASP A 234 17.73 19.46 -2.54
N ALA A 235 16.96 18.81 -3.41
CA ALA A 235 15.70 19.34 -3.95
C ALA A 235 14.51 19.17 -2.98
N VAL A 236 14.59 18.25 -2.02
CA VAL A 236 13.43 17.78 -1.25
C VAL A 236 12.90 18.84 -0.29
N GLU A 237 13.77 19.37 0.58
CA GLU A 237 13.36 20.30 1.65
C GLU A 237 12.47 21.46 1.16
N PRO A 238 12.86 22.27 0.16
CA PRO A 238 12.05 23.40 -0.28
C PRO A 238 10.71 22.99 -0.91
N LEU A 239 10.63 21.81 -1.53
CA LEU A 239 9.41 21.32 -2.17
C LEU A 239 8.41 20.83 -1.13
N VAL A 240 8.88 20.01 -0.19
CA VAL A 240 8.04 19.47 0.89
C VAL A 240 7.52 20.58 1.77
N LEU A 241 8.37 21.52 2.20
CA LEU A 241 7.92 22.65 3.04
C LEU A 241 6.81 23.44 2.35
N ARG A 242 6.98 23.76 1.07
CA ARG A 242 5.95 24.47 0.29
C ARG A 242 4.65 23.67 0.16
N ALA A 243 4.75 22.35 0.03
CA ALA A 243 3.57 21.47 -0.01
C ALA A 243 2.84 21.39 1.34
N LEU A 244 3.58 21.35 2.45
CA LEU A 244 3.02 21.34 3.81
C LEU A 244 2.37 22.68 4.20
N GLU A 245 2.85 23.79 3.63
CA GLU A 245 2.25 25.13 3.81
C GLU A 245 0.91 25.30 3.07
N GLN A 246 0.60 24.45 2.08
CA GLN A 246 -0.67 24.55 1.34
C GLN A 246 -1.84 24.29 2.29
N PRO A 247 -2.95 25.06 2.22
CA PRO A 247 -4.14 24.75 2.99
C PRO A 247 -4.67 23.35 2.62
N VAL A 248 -5.45 22.76 3.52
CA VAL A 248 -6.12 21.47 3.32
C VAL A 248 -7.58 21.55 3.69
N PHE A 249 -8.39 20.65 3.16
CA PHE A 249 -9.80 20.52 3.53
C PHE A 249 -10.13 19.11 4.01
N ASP A 250 -11.17 19.00 4.84
CA ASP A 250 -11.74 17.73 5.30
C ASP A 250 -12.68 17.16 4.22
N VAL A 251 -12.37 15.97 3.73
CA VAL A 251 -13.19 15.28 2.70
C VAL A 251 -14.55 14.82 3.23
N PHE A 252 -14.65 14.44 4.50
CA PHE A 252 -15.90 13.98 5.09
C PHE A 252 -16.85 15.13 5.29
N LYS A 253 -16.36 16.27 5.79
CA LYS A 253 -17.15 17.50 5.91
C LYS A 253 -17.67 17.99 4.56
N ILE A 254 -16.88 17.85 3.50
CA ILE A 254 -17.31 18.22 2.14
C ILE A 254 -18.33 17.23 1.59
N ALA A 255 -18.14 15.93 1.80
CA ALA A 255 -19.08 14.91 1.37
C ALA A 255 -20.43 15.08 2.07
N GLU A 256 -20.44 15.27 3.40
CA GLU A 256 -21.63 15.60 4.20
C GLU A 256 -22.30 16.86 3.65
N PHE A 257 -21.55 17.96 3.48
CA PHE A 257 -22.11 19.19 2.95
C PHE A 257 -22.73 19.04 1.55
N CYS A 258 -22.08 18.31 0.65
CA CYS A 258 -22.61 18.10 -0.70
C CYS A 258 -23.86 17.23 -0.68
N ARG A 259 -23.80 16.08 0.02
CA ARG A 259 -24.83 15.04 -0.03
C ARG A 259 -26.03 15.37 0.85
N ASP A 260 -25.78 15.85 2.07
CA ASP A 260 -26.83 16.03 3.08
C ASP A 260 -27.40 17.46 3.05
N ASN A 261 -26.69 18.43 2.46
CA ASN A 261 -27.16 19.81 2.35
C ASN A 261 -27.39 20.25 0.90
N LEU A 262 -26.35 20.29 0.05
CA LEU A 262 -26.48 20.89 -1.29
C LEU A 262 -27.45 20.14 -2.20
N TYR A 263 -27.39 18.81 -2.25
CA TYR A 263 -28.27 18.01 -3.12
C TYR A 263 -29.74 18.07 -2.70
N HIS A 264 -30.02 18.31 -1.42
CA HIS A 264 -31.38 18.44 -0.89
C HIS A 264 -31.92 19.88 -0.88
N ALA A 265 -31.05 20.88 -1.05
CA ALA A 265 -31.44 22.27 -1.12
C ALA A 265 -32.16 22.63 -2.42
N LYS A 266 -33.09 23.57 -2.34
CA LYS A 266 -33.72 24.16 -3.53
C LYS A 266 -32.70 24.95 -4.35
N ALA A 267 -32.92 25.03 -5.66
CA ALA A 267 -32.00 25.67 -6.59
C ALA A 267 -31.64 27.10 -6.18
N GLU A 268 -32.63 27.88 -5.72
CA GLU A 268 -32.48 29.26 -5.26
C GLU A 268 -31.64 29.41 -3.98
N ASP A 269 -31.59 28.39 -3.12
CA ASP A 269 -30.93 28.45 -1.81
C ASP A 269 -29.47 27.95 -1.85
N ARG A 270 -29.11 27.12 -2.84
CA ARG A 270 -27.79 26.46 -2.94
C ARG A 270 -26.61 27.42 -2.90
N LYS A 271 -26.70 28.55 -3.62
CA LYS A 271 -25.61 29.53 -3.66
C LYS A 271 -25.38 30.14 -2.27
N GLN A 272 -26.44 30.47 -1.55
CA GLN A 272 -26.32 31.03 -0.20
C GLN A 272 -25.74 30.01 0.77
N LEU A 273 -26.17 28.75 0.71
CA LEU A 273 -25.63 27.66 1.52
C LEU A 273 -24.13 27.46 1.25
N TYR A 274 -23.75 27.42 -0.03
CA TYR A 274 -22.36 27.34 -0.45
C TYR A 274 -21.54 28.54 0.04
N ASP A 275 -22.00 29.78 -0.16
CA ASP A 275 -21.26 30.97 0.25
C ASP A 275 -21.08 31.03 1.78
N ASN A 276 -22.07 30.56 2.56
CA ASN A 276 -21.96 30.43 4.01
C ASN A 276 -20.93 29.37 4.39
N PHE A 277 -20.97 28.19 3.78
CA PHE A 277 -20.01 27.12 4.01
C PHE A 277 -18.57 27.56 3.72
N ILE A 278 -18.33 28.28 2.61
CA ILE A 278 -17.01 28.82 2.28
C ILE A 278 -16.58 29.93 3.23
N ARG A 279 -17.50 30.77 3.71
CA ARG A 279 -17.18 31.81 4.70
C ARG A 279 -16.73 31.22 6.03
N GLU A 280 -17.37 30.14 6.45
CA GLU A 280 -17.08 29.44 7.72
C GLU A 280 -15.77 28.65 7.67
N ASN A 281 -15.48 28.00 6.54
CA ASN A 281 -14.37 27.05 6.42
C ASN A 281 -13.16 27.58 5.63
N GLY A 282 -13.35 28.66 4.86
CA GLY A 282 -12.33 29.29 4.03
C GLY A 282 -12.35 28.85 2.56
N ASN A 283 -11.72 29.66 1.71
CA ASN A 283 -11.77 29.49 0.24
C ASN A 283 -11.21 28.17 -0.28
N HIS A 284 -10.34 27.49 0.47
CA HIS A 284 -9.78 26.21 0.04
C HIS A 284 -10.82 25.07 0.04
N TYR A 285 -11.88 25.17 0.85
CA TYR A 285 -13.02 24.25 0.80
C TYR A 285 -13.80 24.34 -0.52
N SER A 286 -13.73 25.46 -1.24
CA SER A 286 -14.32 25.61 -2.58
C SER A 286 -13.74 24.60 -3.57
N VAL A 287 -12.42 24.38 -3.49
CA VAL A 287 -11.70 23.40 -4.32
C VAL A 287 -12.16 21.99 -4.00
N GLY A 288 -12.32 21.67 -2.71
CA GLY A 288 -12.80 20.36 -2.30
C GLY A 288 -14.26 20.11 -2.68
N VAL A 289 -15.16 21.10 -2.57
CA VAL A 289 -16.55 20.99 -3.06
C VAL A 289 -16.54 20.72 -4.56
N MET A 290 -15.74 21.47 -5.33
CA MET A 290 -15.60 21.21 -6.77
C MET A 290 -15.09 19.80 -7.04
N ALA A 291 -14.09 19.32 -6.30
CA ALA A 291 -13.54 17.97 -6.42
C ALA A 291 -14.60 16.89 -6.19
N GLN A 292 -15.37 17.00 -5.09
CA GLN A 292 -16.46 16.08 -4.77
C GLN A 292 -17.51 16.04 -5.88
N LEU A 293 -17.92 17.20 -6.41
CA LEU A 293 -18.90 17.26 -7.51
C LEU A 293 -18.38 16.61 -8.80
N PHE A 294 -17.08 16.71 -9.10
CA PHE A 294 -16.48 16.02 -10.24
C PHE A 294 -16.42 14.50 -10.03
N ASP A 295 -16.14 14.04 -8.80
CA ASP A 295 -16.13 12.61 -8.47
C ASP A 295 -17.56 12.02 -8.53
N ASP A 296 -18.57 12.74 -8.05
CA ASP A 296 -19.97 12.35 -8.19
C ASP A 296 -20.46 12.44 -9.66
N LEU A 297 -19.95 13.41 -10.46
CA LEU A 297 -20.21 13.48 -11.90
C LEU A 297 -19.67 12.27 -12.65
N ALA A 298 -18.48 11.77 -12.29
CA ALA A 298 -17.93 10.54 -12.90
C ALA A 298 -18.84 9.32 -12.65
N THR A 299 -19.42 9.25 -11.45
CA THR A 299 -20.37 8.20 -11.07
C THR A 299 -21.69 8.34 -11.84
N LEU A 300 -22.19 9.57 -12.00
CA LEU A 300 -23.36 9.88 -12.82
C LEU A 300 -23.15 9.50 -14.29
N GLU A 301 -22.00 9.83 -14.88
CA GLU A 301 -21.69 9.46 -16.27
C GLU A 301 -21.61 7.94 -16.44
N ALA A 302 -21.00 7.23 -15.47
CA ALA A 302 -21.00 5.78 -15.45
C ALA A 302 -22.42 5.19 -15.39
N HIS A 303 -23.34 5.84 -14.66
CA HIS A 303 -24.74 5.48 -14.65
C HIS A 303 -25.42 5.70 -16.01
N GLU A 304 -25.26 6.90 -16.60
CA GLU A 304 -25.80 7.26 -17.92
C GLU A 304 -25.32 6.31 -19.02
N GLU A 305 -24.07 5.85 -18.92
CA GLU A 305 -23.43 4.88 -19.82
C GLU A 305 -23.73 3.42 -19.46
N ARG A 306 -24.53 3.15 -18.42
CA ARG A 306 -24.91 1.81 -17.93
C ARG A 306 -23.72 0.94 -17.51
N ARG A 307 -22.64 1.56 -17.01
CA ARG A 307 -21.44 0.89 -16.49
C ARG A 307 -21.54 0.45 -15.03
N ILE A 308 -22.59 0.85 -14.31
CA ILE A 308 -22.81 0.49 -12.90
C ILE A 308 -24.16 -0.19 -12.68
N SER A 309 -24.21 -1.12 -11.72
CA SER A 309 -25.41 -1.84 -11.30
C SER A 309 -25.37 -2.05 -9.77
N PRO A 310 -26.44 -1.69 -9.01
CA PRO A 310 -27.71 -1.14 -9.50
C PRO A 310 -27.58 0.31 -10.03
N PRO A 311 -28.59 0.79 -10.78
CA PRO A 311 -28.73 2.20 -11.15
C PRO A 311 -28.56 3.16 -9.97
N LEU A 312 -27.89 4.28 -10.19
CA LEU A 312 -27.68 5.30 -9.16
C LEU A 312 -28.96 6.12 -8.93
N THR A 313 -29.42 6.20 -7.68
CA THR A 313 -30.64 6.94 -7.31
C THR A 313 -30.40 8.11 -6.37
N GLU A 314 -29.20 8.23 -5.80
CA GLU A 314 -28.93 9.10 -4.64
C GLU A 314 -29.03 10.60 -4.97
N TYR A 315 -28.49 11.05 -6.11
CA TYR A 315 -28.39 12.48 -6.42
C TYR A 315 -28.74 12.88 -7.86
N SER A 316 -29.30 11.98 -8.69
CA SER A 316 -29.78 12.31 -10.05
C SER A 316 -28.78 13.17 -10.85
N THR A 317 -29.21 14.27 -11.47
CA THR A 317 -28.41 15.23 -12.25
C THR A 317 -27.68 16.30 -11.41
N GLN A 318 -27.81 16.26 -10.08
CA GLN A 318 -27.37 17.34 -9.19
C GLN A 318 -25.88 17.71 -9.29
N PRO A 319 -24.92 16.76 -9.40
CA PRO A 319 -23.51 17.11 -9.49
C PRO A 319 -23.20 18.03 -10.69
N ARG A 320 -23.81 17.76 -11.85
CA ARG A 320 -23.66 18.55 -13.06
C ARG A 320 -24.29 19.94 -12.92
N GLU A 321 -25.50 20.01 -12.39
CA GLU A 321 -26.22 21.27 -12.15
C GLU A 321 -25.45 22.20 -11.21
N LEU A 322 -24.89 21.65 -10.13
CA LEU A 322 -24.12 22.41 -9.15
C LEU A 322 -22.77 22.88 -9.70
N LEU A 323 -22.09 22.10 -10.54
CA LEU A 323 -20.89 22.54 -11.26
C LEU A 323 -21.18 23.74 -12.17
N ILE A 324 -22.32 23.74 -12.86
CA ILE A 324 -22.76 24.88 -13.68
C ILE A 324 -23.09 26.07 -12.79
N GLN A 325 -23.91 25.86 -11.76
CA GLN A 325 -24.45 26.93 -10.90
C GLN A 325 -23.39 27.62 -10.03
N LEU A 326 -22.49 26.85 -9.42
CA LEU A 326 -21.54 27.35 -8.41
C LEU A 326 -20.16 27.67 -8.99
N PHE A 327 -19.80 27.08 -10.13
CA PHE A 327 -18.44 27.13 -10.68
C PHE A 327 -18.39 27.53 -12.16
N ASP A 328 -19.48 28.07 -12.69
CA ASP A 328 -19.60 28.59 -14.06
C ASP A 328 -19.11 27.60 -15.13
N LYS A 329 -19.37 26.30 -14.93
CA LYS A 329 -19.04 25.26 -15.92
C LYS A 329 -20.06 25.26 -17.07
N SER A 330 -19.62 24.78 -18.24
CA SER A 330 -20.51 24.58 -19.39
C SER A 330 -21.55 23.50 -19.10
N ASP A 331 -22.71 23.62 -19.73
CA ASP A 331 -23.77 22.61 -19.77
C ASP A 331 -23.31 21.24 -20.30
N SER A 332 -22.26 21.20 -21.12
CA SER A 332 -21.66 19.97 -21.64
C SER A 332 -20.49 19.44 -20.79
N ILE A 333 -20.31 19.93 -19.57
CA ILE A 333 -19.19 19.54 -18.68
C ILE A 333 -19.16 18.01 -18.47
N LYS A 334 -17.96 17.46 -18.58
CA LYS A 334 -17.66 16.05 -18.33
C LYS A 334 -16.78 15.87 -17.11
N SER A 335 -16.80 14.68 -16.49
CA SER A 335 -15.86 14.37 -15.40
C SER A 335 -14.40 14.53 -15.82
N THR A 336 -14.09 14.29 -17.09
CA THR A 336 -12.76 14.47 -17.68
C THR A 336 -12.31 15.94 -17.78
N ASP A 337 -13.22 16.90 -17.65
CA ASP A 337 -12.93 18.33 -17.67
C ASP A 337 -12.50 18.87 -16.29
N ARG A 338 -12.31 17.97 -15.30
CA ARG A 338 -11.88 18.31 -13.94
C ARG A 338 -10.60 19.16 -13.97
N PRO A 339 -10.62 20.38 -13.39
CA PRO A 339 -9.44 21.24 -13.39
C PRO A 339 -8.33 20.67 -12.50
N GLN A 340 -7.16 21.32 -12.55
CA GLN A 340 -6.11 21.02 -11.61
C GLN A 340 -6.51 21.50 -10.22
N MET A 341 -6.62 20.56 -9.29
CA MET A 341 -6.80 20.86 -7.88
C MET A 341 -5.42 21.18 -7.31
N THR A 342 -5.29 22.36 -6.70
CA THR A 342 -4.03 22.87 -6.13
C THR A 342 -3.95 22.68 -4.62
N VAL A 343 -5.02 22.17 -4.01
CA VAL A 343 -5.21 22.01 -2.57
C VAL A 343 -5.36 20.51 -2.29
N MET A 344 -4.66 20.00 -1.28
CA MET A 344 -4.77 18.61 -0.84
C MET A 344 -5.93 18.44 0.15
N SER A 345 -6.52 17.26 0.22
CA SER A 345 -7.31 16.90 1.39
C SER A 345 -6.43 16.63 2.62
N GLU A 346 -7.03 16.61 3.81
CA GLU A 346 -6.37 16.15 5.04
C GLU A 346 -5.87 14.69 4.91
N SER A 347 -6.67 13.82 4.29
CA SER A 347 -6.28 12.42 4.04
C SER A 347 -5.13 12.28 3.05
N GLU A 348 -5.07 13.12 2.01
CA GLU A 348 -3.92 13.19 1.09
C GLU A 348 -2.67 13.73 1.78
N ARG A 349 -2.83 14.75 2.65
CA ARG A 349 -1.73 15.27 3.46
C ARG A 349 -1.20 14.21 4.43
N ALA A 350 -2.07 13.46 5.10
CA ALA A 350 -1.67 12.37 5.99
C ALA A 350 -0.87 11.31 5.24
N ARG A 351 -1.36 10.82 4.09
CA ARG A 351 -0.61 9.88 3.24
C ARG A 351 0.73 10.45 2.77
N PHE A 352 0.75 11.71 2.38
CA PHE A 352 1.97 12.39 1.96
C PHE A 352 2.98 12.47 3.11
N ILE A 353 2.59 12.99 4.29
CA ILE A 353 3.45 13.06 5.48
C ILE A 353 3.96 11.68 5.88
N GLY A 354 3.07 10.68 5.92
CA GLY A 354 3.45 9.30 6.27
C GLY A 354 4.49 8.70 5.33
N SER A 355 4.58 9.17 4.09
CA SER A 355 5.60 8.76 3.12
C SER A 355 6.94 9.49 3.26
N LEU A 356 6.99 10.58 4.02
CA LEU A 356 8.19 11.38 4.23
C LEU A 356 9.12 10.66 5.22
N THR A 357 9.77 9.56 4.84
CA THR A 357 10.60 8.77 5.76
C THR A 357 12.07 8.67 5.34
N HIS A 358 12.44 9.27 4.19
CA HIS A 358 13.73 9.03 3.54
C HIS A 358 14.60 10.27 3.35
N ASP A 359 14.20 11.42 3.88
CA ASP A 359 15.05 12.61 3.96
C ASP A 359 15.47 12.91 5.40
N GLU A 360 16.55 13.69 5.55
CA GLU A 360 17.12 14.07 6.84
C GLU A 360 16.78 15.52 7.24
N SER A 361 15.80 16.15 6.59
CA SER A 361 15.49 17.57 6.85
C SER A 361 14.86 17.77 8.23
N LYS A 362 15.61 18.40 9.12
CA LYS A 362 15.09 18.84 10.43
C LYS A 362 13.98 19.89 10.29
N ARG A 363 14.02 20.73 9.24
CA ARG A 363 12.99 21.75 9.03
C ARG A 363 11.65 21.13 8.66
N ILE A 364 11.64 20.09 7.82
CA ILE A 364 10.44 19.27 7.58
C ILE A 364 9.94 18.68 8.89
N GLY A 365 10.84 18.09 9.69
CA GLY A 365 10.51 17.55 11.02
C GLY A 365 9.82 18.55 11.95
N GLU A 366 10.33 19.78 12.06
CA GLU A 366 9.70 20.80 12.90
C GLU A 366 8.30 21.19 12.43
N VAL A 367 8.08 21.32 11.11
CA VAL A 367 6.75 21.62 10.56
C VAL A 367 5.80 20.45 10.81
N VAL A 368 6.23 19.21 10.58
CA VAL A 368 5.42 18.01 10.83
C VAL A 368 5.08 17.87 12.32
N LYS A 369 6.03 18.16 13.22
CA LYS A 369 5.77 18.21 14.66
C LYS A 369 4.72 19.26 15.02
N GLN A 370 4.75 20.45 14.40
CA GLN A 370 3.73 21.47 14.62
C GLN A 370 2.35 21.01 14.14
N ILE A 371 2.29 20.35 12.98
CA ILE A 371 1.05 19.74 12.47
C ILE A 371 0.52 18.71 13.46
N TYR A 372 1.37 17.79 13.96
CA TYR A 372 0.97 16.83 14.98
C TYR A 372 0.33 17.51 16.21
N VAL A 373 0.98 18.54 16.76
CA VAL A 373 0.50 19.24 17.97
C VAL A 373 -0.87 19.89 17.75
N GLN A 374 -1.21 20.27 16.51
CA GLN A 374 -2.52 20.83 16.16
C GLN A 374 -3.60 19.75 15.97
N HIS A 375 -3.21 18.48 15.82
CA HIS A 375 -4.06 17.39 15.39
C HIS A 375 -3.82 16.10 16.20
N THR A 376 -3.56 16.19 17.51
CA THR A 376 -3.18 15.03 18.35
C THR A 376 -4.24 13.95 18.49
N GLU A 377 -5.48 14.22 18.10
CA GLU A 377 -6.61 13.28 18.19
C GLU A 377 -7.05 12.78 16.80
N ASP A 378 -6.29 13.08 15.74
CA ASP A 378 -6.62 12.66 14.38
C ASP A 378 -6.04 11.27 14.07
N ASP A 379 -6.92 10.28 13.91
CA ASP A 379 -6.61 8.88 13.64
C ASP A 379 -5.84 8.60 12.34
N TYR A 380 -5.68 9.59 11.45
CA TYR A 380 -4.91 9.45 10.20
C TYR A 380 -3.67 10.33 10.20
N LEU A 381 -3.83 11.61 10.53
CA LEU A 381 -2.78 12.61 10.42
C LEU A 381 -1.74 12.48 11.53
N ALA A 382 -2.17 12.16 12.77
CA ALA A 382 -1.23 12.07 13.88
C ALA A 382 -0.28 10.86 13.77
N PRO A 383 -0.75 9.62 13.47
CA PRO A 383 0.14 8.50 13.21
C PRO A 383 1.10 8.77 12.04
N ALA A 384 0.61 9.39 10.96
CA ALA A 384 1.46 9.77 9.82
C ALA A 384 2.58 10.74 10.24
N CYS A 385 2.28 11.73 11.07
CA CYS A 385 3.28 12.64 11.62
C CYS A 385 4.31 11.90 12.49
N LEU A 386 3.88 11.00 13.37
CA LEU A 386 4.78 10.21 14.21
C LEU A 386 5.69 9.31 13.38
N ASN A 387 5.18 8.66 12.33
CA ASN A 387 5.96 7.83 11.42
C ASN A 387 7.05 8.66 10.71
N CYS A 388 6.68 9.85 10.23
CA CYS A 388 7.63 10.81 9.66
C CYS A 388 8.71 11.21 10.68
N LEU A 389 8.34 11.50 11.93
CA LEU A 389 9.29 11.92 12.97
C LEU A 389 10.19 10.78 13.48
N ALA A 390 9.73 9.52 13.39
CA ALA A 390 10.43 8.32 13.84
C ALA A 390 11.87 8.19 13.33
N ASN A 391 12.12 8.69 12.11
CA ASN A 391 13.40 8.57 11.42
C ASN A 391 14.21 9.88 11.33
N ARG A 392 13.80 10.95 12.04
CA ARG A 392 14.45 12.29 11.98
C ARG A 392 15.08 12.78 13.28
N GLY A 393 15.35 11.89 14.22
CA GLY A 393 16.02 12.24 15.48
C GLY A 393 15.12 12.88 16.54
N TYR A 394 13.80 12.65 16.45
CA TYR A 394 12.81 13.13 17.43
C TYR A 394 12.56 12.14 18.58
N GLY A 395 13.58 11.36 18.97
CA GLY A 395 13.44 10.25 19.91
C GLY A 395 12.72 10.61 21.21
N GLU A 396 13.15 11.69 21.88
CA GLU A 396 12.53 12.17 23.14
C GLU A 396 11.06 12.54 22.95
N PHE A 397 10.74 13.25 21.86
CA PHE A 397 9.37 13.66 21.56
C PHE A 397 8.44 12.45 21.35
N LEU A 398 8.93 11.39 20.69
CA LEU A 398 8.18 10.15 20.49
C LEU A 398 7.98 9.39 21.81
N VAL A 399 9.00 9.38 22.67
CA VAL A 399 8.87 8.84 24.04
C VAL A 399 7.83 9.61 24.85
N ASP A 400 7.79 10.94 24.73
CA ASP A 400 6.75 11.76 25.37
C ASP A 400 5.33 11.39 24.88
N GLN A 401 5.18 11.01 23.60
CA GLN A 401 3.88 10.55 23.09
C GLN A 401 3.51 9.17 23.63
N LEU A 402 4.48 8.24 23.70
CA LEU A 402 4.26 6.93 24.34
C LEU A 402 3.87 7.08 25.82
N ASN A 403 4.45 8.05 26.53
CA ASN A 403 4.17 8.26 27.96
C ASN A 403 2.77 8.83 28.24
N GLN A 404 2.05 9.29 27.21
CA GLN A 404 0.65 9.74 27.34
C GLN A 404 -0.35 8.58 27.25
N ILE A 405 0.11 7.39 26.85
CA ILE A 405 -0.74 6.21 26.68
C ILE A 405 -0.80 5.41 27.99
N ASP A 406 -2.00 5.08 28.45
CA ASP A 406 -2.18 4.14 29.56
C ASP A 406 -2.03 2.69 29.06
N PHE A 407 -0.84 2.13 29.23
CA PHE A 407 -0.56 0.74 28.87
C PHE A 407 -1.14 -0.29 29.84
N ALA A 408 -1.59 0.13 31.04
CA ALA A 408 -2.21 -0.79 32.00
C ALA A 408 -3.66 -1.11 31.62
N SER A 409 -4.30 -0.27 30.80
CA SER A 409 -5.63 -0.53 30.25
C SER A 409 -5.66 -1.82 29.42
N SER A 410 -6.70 -2.64 29.60
CA SER A 410 -6.98 -3.76 28.72
C SER A 410 -7.69 -3.35 27.43
N GLU A 411 -8.28 -2.16 27.37
CA GLU A 411 -8.97 -1.62 26.19
C GLU A 411 -7.97 -0.87 25.31
N ALA A 412 -7.86 -1.31 24.05
CA ALA A 412 -7.05 -0.62 23.05
C ALA A 412 -7.82 0.59 22.50
N SER A 413 -7.15 1.74 22.48
CA SER A 413 -7.54 2.84 21.60
C SER A 413 -6.97 2.56 20.21
N HIS A 414 -7.79 2.72 19.18
CA HIS A 414 -7.36 2.62 17.78
C HIS A 414 -6.20 3.59 17.50
N LEU A 415 -6.39 4.88 17.82
CA LEU A 415 -5.37 5.93 17.71
C LEU A 415 -4.03 5.54 18.37
N HIS A 416 -4.07 5.03 19.60
CA HIS A 416 -2.84 4.66 20.32
C HIS A 416 -2.15 3.42 19.73
N SER A 417 -2.91 2.52 19.11
CA SER A 417 -2.35 1.37 18.40
C SER A 417 -1.60 1.85 17.15
N GLU A 418 -2.19 2.77 16.40
CA GLU A 418 -1.56 3.43 15.25
C GLU A 418 -0.32 4.25 15.66
N TYR A 419 -0.33 4.87 16.85
CA TYR A 419 0.85 5.57 17.40
C TYR A 419 2.00 4.59 17.64
N LEU A 420 1.72 3.45 18.26
CA LEU A 420 2.74 2.44 18.51
C LEU A 420 3.32 1.90 17.20
N GLU A 421 2.48 1.62 16.20
CA GLU A 421 2.93 1.17 14.89
C GLU A 421 3.85 2.20 14.22
N ALA A 422 3.42 3.46 14.20
CA ALA A 422 4.19 4.56 13.62
C ALA A 422 5.53 4.76 14.34
N ILE A 423 5.53 4.77 15.68
CA ILE A 423 6.73 4.99 16.50
C ILE A 423 7.67 3.78 16.46
N ALA A 424 7.15 2.56 16.29
CA ALA A 424 7.91 1.33 16.17
C ALA A 424 8.90 1.34 15.00
N THR A 425 8.66 2.15 13.97
CA THR A 425 9.61 2.32 12.85
C THR A 425 10.90 3.05 13.26
N SER A 426 10.95 3.65 14.45
CA SER A 426 12.09 4.44 14.91
C SER A 426 13.34 3.60 15.18
N LYS A 427 14.48 4.10 14.69
CA LYS A 427 15.81 3.57 15.00
C LYS A 427 16.43 4.18 16.26
N SER A 428 15.72 5.10 16.92
CA SER A 428 16.21 5.77 18.13
C SER A 428 16.35 4.78 19.29
N VAL A 429 17.51 4.78 19.95
CA VAL A 429 17.79 3.91 21.10
C VAL A 429 16.79 4.15 22.24
N VAL A 430 16.54 5.41 22.60
CA VAL A 430 15.60 5.76 23.69
C VAL A 430 14.16 5.33 23.38
N VAL A 431 13.76 5.36 22.10
CA VAL A 431 12.43 4.88 21.67
C VAL A 431 12.35 3.37 21.81
N ARG A 432 13.37 2.64 21.35
CA ARG A 432 13.44 1.17 21.47
C ARG A 432 13.45 0.71 22.92
N GLU A 433 14.17 1.41 23.79
CA GLU A 433 14.16 1.16 25.24
C GLU A 433 12.76 1.38 25.82
N ARG A 434 12.07 2.45 25.42
CA ARG A 434 10.70 2.69 25.86
C ARG A 434 9.73 1.65 25.32
N LEU A 435 9.80 1.24 24.06
CA LEU A 435 8.96 0.19 23.48
C LEU A 435 9.15 -1.16 24.20
N LEU A 436 10.39 -1.50 24.59
CA LEU A 436 10.63 -2.65 25.45
C LEU A 436 9.95 -2.51 26.81
N GLN A 437 9.99 -1.32 27.41
CA GLN A 437 9.27 -1.07 28.66
C GLN A 437 7.75 -1.19 28.45
N VAL A 438 7.20 -0.70 27.34
CA VAL A 438 5.79 -0.89 26.97
C VAL A 438 5.42 -2.37 26.92
N ILE A 439 6.24 -3.21 26.27
CA ILE A 439 6.04 -4.67 26.21
C ILE A 439 5.99 -5.30 27.61
N ARG A 440 6.78 -4.80 28.56
CA ARG A 440 6.80 -5.30 29.94
C ARG A 440 5.58 -4.86 30.74
N GLU A 441 5.11 -3.65 30.50
CA GLU A 441 4.03 -3.00 31.26
C GLU A 441 2.65 -3.36 30.73
N THR A 442 2.50 -3.57 29.42
CA THR A 442 1.18 -3.62 28.82
C THR A 442 0.40 -4.89 29.21
N ALA A 443 -0.90 -4.70 29.44
CA ALA A 443 -1.87 -5.79 29.55
C ALA A 443 -2.68 -6.00 28.26
N ASN A 444 -2.51 -5.11 27.28
CA ASN A 444 -3.23 -5.12 26.02
C ASN A 444 -2.42 -5.88 24.95
N ASP A 445 -3.06 -6.83 24.28
CA ASP A 445 -2.42 -7.68 23.28
C ASP A 445 -2.09 -6.94 21.98
N THR A 446 -2.94 -5.98 21.60
CA THR A 446 -2.74 -5.14 20.40
C THR A 446 -1.52 -4.23 20.57
N TYR A 447 -1.44 -3.52 21.70
CA TYR A 447 -0.27 -2.70 22.03
C TYR A 447 1.02 -3.51 22.09
N PHE A 448 0.96 -4.72 22.64
CA PHE A 448 2.11 -5.64 22.67
C PHE A 448 2.61 -5.97 21.25
N ILE A 449 1.71 -6.27 20.31
CA ILE A 449 2.07 -6.63 18.94
C ILE A 449 2.67 -5.42 18.20
N HIS A 450 2.05 -4.24 18.28
CA HIS A 450 2.60 -3.05 17.61
C HIS A 450 3.94 -2.62 18.19
N ALA A 451 4.12 -2.66 19.52
CA ALA A 451 5.39 -2.31 20.15
C ALA A 451 6.52 -3.28 19.74
N LEU A 452 6.20 -4.56 19.55
CA LEU A 452 7.18 -5.58 19.16
C LEU A 452 7.76 -5.34 17.76
N ALA A 453 7.00 -4.73 16.85
CA ALA A 453 7.47 -4.44 15.50
C ALA A 453 8.73 -3.54 15.47
N GLY A 454 8.96 -2.76 16.53
CA GLY A 454 10.12 -1.88 16.65
C GLY A 454 11.34 -2.49 17.33
N LEU A 455 11.27 -3.76 17.75
CA LEU A 455 12.34 -4.46 18.44
C LEU A 455 13.00 -5.52 17.56
N ASP A 456 14.32 -5.57 17.63
CA ASP A 456 15.10 -6.65 17.01
C ASP A 456 14.93 -7.96 17.82
N ASN A 457 15.32 -9.10 17.23
CA ASN A 457 15.18 -10.46 17.83
C ASN A 457 16.02 -10.73 19.10
N VAL A 458 16.56 -9.70 19.76
CA VAL A 458 17.54 -9.87 20.85
C VAL A 458 16.89 -10.12 22.22
N GLN A 459 15.55 -10.14 22.30
CA GLN A 459 14.83 -10.08 23.59
C GLN A 459 13.79 -11.18 23.77
N ASP A 460 14.01 -12.33 23.16
CA ASP A 460 13.09 -13.46 23.07
C ASP A 460 12.54 -13.94 24.42
N ALA A 461 13.35 -13.94 25.48
CA ALA A 461 12.88 -14.28 26.83
C ALA A 461 11.81 -13.30 27.34
N VAL A 462 12.06 -11.99 27.17
CA VAL A 462 11.12 -10.94 27.61
C VAL A 462 9.83 -11.00 26.80
N VAL A 463 9.94 -11.23 25.49
CA VAL A 463 8.78 -11.39 24.61
C VAL A 463 7.96 -12.60 25.04
N TRP A 464 8.60 -13.75 25.27
CA TRP A 464 7.93 -14.98 25.71
C TRP A 464 7.21 -14.81 27.05
N ASP A 465 7.89 -14.26 28.06
CA ASP A 465 7.35 -14.10 29.41
C ASP A 465 6.11 -13.18 29.41
N ASN A 466 6.19 -12.06 28.70
CA ASN A 466 5.08 -11.10 28.63
C ASN A 466 3.94 -11.61 27.75
N ALA A 467 4.22 -12.26 26.63
CA ALA A 467 3.20 -12.89 25.81
C ALA A 467 2.40 -13.93 26.62
N THR A 468 3.09 -14.77 27.39
CA THR A 468 2.47 -15.78 28.26
C THR A 468 1.65 -15.14 29.38
N ARG A 469 2.17 -14.07 30.00
CA ARG A 469 1.47 -13.28 31.03
C ARG A 469 0.17 -12.68 30.49
N ILE A 470 0.22 -12.03 29.32
CA ILE A 470 -0.96 -11.42 28.68
C ILE A 470 -1.99 -12.50 28.38
N LEU A 471 -1.61 -13.58 27.68
CA LEU A 471 -2.52 -14.67 27.32
C LEU A 471 -3.21 -15.32 28.53
N SER A 472 -2.50 -15.42 29.64
CA SER A 472 -3.03 -15.97 30.90
C SER A 472 -3.98 -15.01 31.62
N GLY A 473 -3.84 -13.69 31.41
CA GLY A 473 -4.71 -12.64 31.94
C GLY A 473 -5.96 -12.35 31.11
N LEU A 474 -6.03 -12.85 29.87
CA LEU A 474 -7.17 -12.63 28.98
C LEU A 474 -8.46 -13.28 29.53
N PRO A 475 -9.65 -12.69 29.28
CA PRO A 475 -10.93 -13.32 29.59
C PRO A 475 -11.04 -14.73 28.99
N GLN A 476 -11.87 -15.59 29.58
CA GLN A 476 -12.07 -16.94 29.06
C GLN A 476 -12.76 -16.90 27.70
N ASP A 477 -13.72 -15.99 27.49
CA ASP A 477 -14.51 -15.88 26.27
C ASP A 477 -14.09 -14.64 25.47
N THR A 478 -12.99 -14.75 24.72
CA THR A 478 -12.41 -13.63 23.96
C THR A 478 -11.70 -14.09 22.69
N GLU A 479 -11.70 -13.21 21.68
CA GLU A 479 -10.86 -13.32 20.47
C GLU A 479 -9.47 -12.67 20.65
N ALA A 480 -9.30 -11.88 21.72
CA ALA A 480 -8.03 -11.28 22.06
C ALA A 480 -6.93 -12.34 22.22
N GLY A 481 -5.69 -11.94 21.99
CA GLY A 481 -4.52 -12.79 22.01
C GLY A 481 -4.23 -13.51 20.70
N ARG A 482 -5.11 -13.41 19.68
CA ARG A 482 -4.89 -14.01 18.36
C ARG A 482 -3.54 -13.63 17.77
N GLY A 483 -3.20 -12.34 17.78
CA GLY A 483 -1.91 -11.84 17.28
C GLY A 483 -0.72 -12.43 18.04
N ILE A 484 -0.82 -12.52 19.37
CA ILE A 484 0.22 -13.10 20.23
C ILE A 484 0.39 -14.60 19.98
N LEU A 485 -0.71 -15.35 19.82
CA LEU A 485 -0.66 -16.78 19.52
C LEU A 485 0.00 -17.03 18.15
N ALA A 486 -0.34 -16.23 17.13
CA ALA A 486 0.29 -16.32 15.80
C ALA A 486 1.78 -15.97 15.86
N LEU A 487 2.16 -14.93 16.62
CA LEU A 487 3.55 -14.59 16.89
C LEU A 487 4.29 -15.78 17.52
N ILE A 488 3.71 -16.41 18.54
CA ILE A 488 4.32 -17.54 19.25
C ILE A 488 4.49 -18.76 18.34
N ALA A 489 3.49 -19.07 17.51
CA ALA A 489 3.57 -20.15 16.53
C ALA A 489 4.80 -19.99 15.63
N ASN A 490 5.04 -18.76 15.15
CA ASN A 490 6.11 -18.46 14.22
C ASN A 490 7.47 -18.33 14.91
N LYS A 491 7.53 -17.64 16.05
CA LYS A 491 8.78 -17.24 16.71
C LYS A 491 9.29 -18.27 17.72
N PHE A 492 8.39 -19.03 18.34
CA PHE A 492 8.72 -20.01 19.38
C PHE A 492 8.07 -21.38 19.10
N PRO A 493 8.30 -21.99 17.92
CA PRO A 493 7.58 -23.21 17.51
C PRO A 493 7.75 -24.36 18.51
N ASP A 494 8.93 -24.49 19.13
CA ASP A 494 9.23 -25.56 20.09
C ASP A 494 8.47 -25.44 21.42
N LYS A 495 8.01 -24.22 21.76
CA LYS A 495 7.27 -23.95 23.01
C LYS A 495 5.78 -23.71 22.76
N ALA A 496 5.39 -23.44 21.51
CA ALA A 496 4.02 -23.09 21.15
C ALA A 496 3.02 -24.20 21.53
N GLU A 497 3.39 -25.47 21.37
CA GLU A 497 2.48 -26.60 21.63
C GLU A 497 1.95 -26.62 23.07
N GLU A 498 2.83 -26.48 24.08
CA GLU A 498 2.44 -26.49 25.49
C GLU A 498 1.58 -25.28 25.85
N LEU A 499 1.96 -24.10 25.37
CA LEU A 499 1.21 -22.88 25.60
C LEU A 499 -0.19 -22.94 24.98
N PHE A 500 -0.32 -23.47 23.76
CA PHE A 500 -1.61 -23.60 23.08
C PHE A 500 -2.53 -24.55 23.82
N LYS A 501 -2.01 -25.66 24.35
CA LYS A 501 -2.77 -26.56 25.23
C LYS A 501 -3.25 -25.84 26.49
N SER A 502 -2.38 -25.05 27.13
CA SER A 502 -2.72 -24.25 28.31
C SER A 502 -3.81 -23.21 28.02
N PHE A 503 -3.70 -22.52 26.88
CA PHE A 503 -4.70 -21.54 26.44
C PHE A 503 -6.08 -22.16 26.23
N LEU A 504 -6.14 -23.36 25.64
CA LEU A 504 -7.35 -24.13 25.41
C LEU A 504 -7.93 -24.81 26.66
N ALA A 505 -7.14 -24.97 27.73
CA ALA A 505 -7.55 -25.74 28.92
C ALA A 505 -8.76 -25.15 29.66
N THR A 506 -9.08 -23.86 29.47
CA THR A 506 -10.30 -23.24 30.01
C THR A 506 -11.57 -23.76 29.34
N GLY A 507 -11.43 -24.36 28.15
CA GLY A 507 -12.52 -24.92 27.39
C GLY A 507 -13.52 -23.87 26.89
N SER A 508 -13.19 -22.61 26.65
CA SER A 508 -14.14 -21.69 25.99
C SER A 508 -14.31 -22.03 24.49
N PRO A 509 -15.55 -22.01 23.94
CA PRO A 509 -15.78 -22.12 22.50
C PRO A 509 -15.04 -21.03 21.71
N LYS A 510 -14.98 -19.80 22.23
CA LYS A 510 -14.31 -18.68 21.57
C LYS A 510 -12.80 -18.84 21.52
N ARG A 511 -12.18 -19.35 22.58
CA ARG A 511 -10.74 -19.72 22.53
C ARG A 511 -10.46 -20.85 21.57
N ALA A 512 -11.37 -21.83 21.48
CA ALA A 512 -11.26 -22.90 20.50
C ALA A 512 -11.34 -22.36 19.07
N GLU A 513 -12.27 -21.45 18.78
CA GLU A 513 -12.37 -20.73 17.51
C GLU A 513 -11.09 -19.95 17.20
N THR A 514 -10.62 -19.14 18.13
CA THR A 514 -9.37 -18.36 18.00
C THR A 514 -8.18 -19.27 17.66
N MET A 515 -8.03 -20.40 18.35
CA MET A 515 -6.96 -21.36 18.07
C MET A 515 -7.10 -22.01 16.69
N CYS A 516 -8.32 -22.33 16.26
CA CYS A 516 -8.55 -22.82 14.90
C CYS A 516 -8.07 -21.82 13.86
N VAL A 517 -8.34 -20.52 14.07
CA VAL A 517 -7.90 -19.45 13.17
C VAL A 517 -6.38 -19.26 13.19
N VAL A 518 -5.73 -19.36 14.35
CA VAL A 518 -4.26 -19.29 14.45
C VAL A 518 -3.59 -20.45 13.72
N LEU A 519 -4.13 -21.65 13.85
CA LEU A 519 -3.60 -22.87 13.24
C LEU A 519 -4.22 -23.17 11.86
N TRP A 520 -4.81 -22.15 11.24
CA TRP A 520 -5.35 -22.22 9.88
C TRP A 520 -4.23 -22.40 8.85
N TYR A 521 -4.61 -22.67 7.59
CA TYR A 521 -3.68 -22.77 6.45
C TYR A 521 -2.57 -23.81 6.59
N GLY A 522 -2.89 -24.98 7.16
CA GLY A 522 -1.97 -26.13 7.11
C GLY A 522 -0.86 -26.09 8.17
N HIS A 523 -1.01 -25.32 9.24
CA HIS A 523 0.00 -25.23 10.30
C HIS A 523 0.35 -26.62 10.88
N PRO A 524 1.65 -26.97 11.06
CA PRO A 524 2.06 -28.32 11.49
C PRO A 524 1.51 -28.78 12.85
N LEU A 525 1.25 -27.83 13.77
CA LEU A 525 0.66 -28.12 15.08
C LEU A 525 -0.87 -28.37 15.04
N SER A 526 -1.54 -28.08 13.92
CA SER A 526 -3.00 -28.17 13.79
C SER A 526 -3.55 -29.55 14.18
N PRO A 527 -3.03 -30.69 13.66
CA PRO A 527 -3.55 -32.02 14.02
C PRO A 527 -3.30 -32.37 15.50
N LYS A 528 -2.21 -31.86 16.10
CA LYS A 528 -1.86 -32.16 17.50
C LYS A 528 -2.72 -31.36 18.49
N ILE A 529 -2.91 -30.07 18.22
CA ILE A 529 -3.60 -29.14 19.12
C ILE A 529 -5.12 -29.18 18.95
N LEU A 530 -5.62 -29.28 17.71
CA LEU A 530 -7.05 -29.19 17.42
C LEU A 530 -7.77 -30.55 17.45
N ALA A 531 -7.06 -31.68 17.41
CA ALA A 531 -7.70 -33.01 17.46
C ALA A 531 -8.67 -33.21 18.63
N PRO A 532 -8.35 -32.79 19.87
CA PRO A 532 -9.31 -32.88 20.99
C PRO A 532 -10.60 -32.10 20.76
N LEU A 533 -10.58 -31.05 19.93
CA LEU A 533 -11.74 -30.21 19.62
C LEU A 533 -12.69 -30.86 18.59
N LEU A 534 -12.29 -31.94 17.92
CA LEU A 534 -13.16 -32.69 16.99
C LEU A 534 -14.34 -33.39 17.70
N ASP A 535 -14.31 -33.46 19.04
CA ASP A 535 -15.41 -33.95 19.88
C ASP A 535 -16.29 -32.82 20.45
N ASP A 536 -15.89 -31.56 20.29
CA ASP A 536 -16.58 -30.42 20.89
C ASP A 536 -17.77 -29.98 20.03
N LYS A 537 -18.98 -30.33 20.48
CA LYS A 537 -20.25 -30.06 19.79
C LYS A 537 -20.89 -28.71 20.15
N ARG A 538 -20.20 -27.85 20.90
CA ARG A 538 -20.76 -26.54 21.26
C ARG A 538 -20.82 -25.63 20.03
N GLU A 539 -21.87 -24.83 19.95
CA GLU A 539 -22.11 -23.89 18.86
C GLU A 539 -21.21 -22.65 18.99
N LEU A 540 -20.81 -22.12 17.84
CA LEU A 540 -20.13 -20.83 17.69
C LEU A 540 -21.15 -19.76 17.26
N SER A 541 -20.97 -18.53 17.73
CA SER A 541 -21.80 -17.38 17.36
C SER A 541 -21.15 -16.57 16.22
N GLY A 542 -21.94 -15.74 15.54
CA GLY A 542 -21.44 -14.82 14.50
C GLY A 542 -21.37 -15.38 13.07
N PHE A 543 -21.76 -16.65 12.87
CA PHE A 543 -21.81 -17.28 11.56
C PHE A 543 -23.23 -17.26 10.97
N SER A 544 -23.34 -17.07 9.65
CA SER A 544 -24.61 -17.13 8.92
C SER A 544 -25.22 -18.53 8.85
N ILE A 545 -24.39 -19.55 9.06
CA ILE A 545 -24.75 -20.96 9.15
C ILE A 545 -24.34 -21.52 10.51
N PRO A 546 -25.15 -22.38 11.15
CA PRO A 546 -24.77 -23.04 12.39
C PRO A 546 -23.43 -23.76 12.24
N LEU A 547 -22.50 -23.45 13.14
CA LEU A 547 -21.13 -23.96 13.11
C LEU A 547 -20.72 -24.35 14.53
N ARG A 548 -20.28 -25.59 14.71
CA ARG A 548 -19.78 -26.08 16.01
C ARG A 548 -18.26 -25.93 16.10
N VAL A 549 -17.72 -25.98 17.31
CA VAL A 549 -16.27 -26.00 17.53
C VAL A 549 -15.60 -27.13 16.73
N CYS A 550 -16.16 -28.34 16.73
CA CYS A 550 -15.63 -29.46 15.96
C CYS A 550 -15.64 -29.23 14.44
N ASP A 551 -16.60 -28.45 13.92
CA ASP A 551 -16.65 -28.12 12.49
C ASP A 551 -15.52 -27.16 12.12
N ARG A 552 -15.29 -26.15 12.97
CA ARG A 552 -14.20 -25.19 12.78
C ARG A 552 -12.82 -25.84 12.90
N ALA A 553 -12.65 -26.74 13.87
CA ALA A 553 -11.43 -27.53 14.04
C ALA A 553 -11.18 -28.46 12.85
N ALA A 554 -12.23 -29.14 12.36
CA ALA A 554 -12.14 -29.99 11.18
C ALA A 554 -11.73 -29.21 9.93
N GLN A 555 -12.31 -28.03 9.72
CA GLN A 555 -11.94 -27.16 8.61
C GLN A 555 -10.46 -26.77 8.68
N ALA A 556 -9.95 -26.32 9.84
CA ALA A 556 -8.54 -25.99 10.02
C ALA A 556 -7.59 -27.18 9.80
N ILE A 557 -7.91 -28.37 10.33
CA ILE A 557 -7.08 -29.58 10.16
C ILE A 557 -7.08 -30.04 8.70
N SER A 558 -8.21 -29.92 7.99
CA SER A 558 -8.33 -30.36 6.59
C SER A 558 -7.35 -29.64 5.66
N HIS A 559 -6.88 -28.44 6.00
CA HIS A 559 -5.83 -27.74 5.25
C HIS A 559 -4.44 -28.39 5.38
N THR A 560 -4.24 -29.37 6.27
CA THR A 560 -2.96 -30.09 6.44
C THR A 560 -2.88 -31.38 5.61
N THR A 561 -3.94 -31.75 4.90
CA THR A 561 -4.04 -32.99 4.12
C THR A 561 -4.80 -32.76 2.81
N GLU A 562 -4.38 -33.43 1.74
CA GLU A 562 -5.09 -33.38 0.46
C GLU A 562 -6.26 -34.37 0.41
N GLU A 563 -6.19 -35.43 1.20
CA GLU A 563 -7.08 -36.60 1.13
C GLU A 563 -8.46 -36.33 1.74
N ILE A 564 -8.53 -35.47 2.75
CA ILE A 564 -9.77 -35.20 3.48
C ILE A 564 -10.14 -33.73 3.32
N LYS A 565 -11.20 -33.48 2.56
CA LYS A 565 -11.78 -32.14 2.40
C LYS A 565 -12.82 -31.88 3.48
N PHE A 566 -13.02 -30.60 3.81
CA PHE A 566 -14.08 -30.15 4.69
C PHE A 566 -14.63 -28.82 4.17
N ASP A 567 -15.95 -28.69 4.17
CA ASP A 567 -16.64 -27.47 3.77
C ASP A 567 -17.67 -27.11 4.85
N SER A 568 -17.66 -25.85 5.27
CA SER A 568 -18.59 -25.33 6.26
C SER A 568 -20.03 -25.31 5.76
N GLU A 569 -20.27 -25.34 4.45
CA GLU A 569 -21.62 -25.36 3.85
C GLU A 569 -22.20 -26.77 3.69
N TRP A 570 -21.41 -27.82 3.95
CA TRP A 570 -21.91 -29.20 3.87
C TRP A 570 -23.06 -29.46 4.84
N SER A 571 -23.88 -30.45 4.48
CA SER A 571 -24.90 -30.97 5.39
C SER A 571 -24.25 -31.49 6.68
N GLN A 572 -25.00 -31.43 7.79
CA GLN A 572 -24.51 -31.85 9.10
C GLN A 572 -23.95 -33.29 9.10
N GLN A 573 -24.63 -34.20 8.39
CA GLN A 573 -24.19 -35.59 8.24
C GLN A 573 -22.82 -35.71 7.53
N MET A 574 -22.61 -34.91 6.47
CA MET A 574 -21.33 -34.90 5.74
C MET A 574 -20.20 -34.32 6.60
N LYS A 575 -20.46 -33.24 7.35
CA LYS A 575 -19.50 -32.68 8.30
C LYS A 575 -19.09 -33.71 9.36
N ASP A 576 -20.06 -34.39 9.97
CA ASP A 576 -19.79 -35.41 10.99
C ASP A 576 -19.01 -36.61 10.42
N ALA A 577 -19.31 -37.04 9.18
CA ALA A 577 -18.55 -38.09 8.51
C ALA A 577 -17.08 -37.67 8.22
N ALA A 578 -16.85 -36.43 7.81
CA ALA A 578 -15.51 -35.90 7.59
C ALA A 578 -14.73 -35.76 8.91
N ILE A 579 -15.39 -35.33 9.99
CA ILE A 579 -14.81 -35.26 11.34
C ILE A 579 -14.28 -36.63 11.79
N VAL A 580 -15.01 -37.73 11.54
CA VAL A 580 -14.53 -39.09 11.88
C VAL A 580 -13.22 -39.40 11.16
N LYS A 581 -13.13 -39.13 9.85
CA LYS A 581 -11.89 -39.35 9.08
C LYS A 581 -10.74 -38.48 9.59
N LEU A 582 -11.01 -37.24 9.96
CA LEU A 582 -9.98 -36.33 10.50
C LEU A 582 -9.48 -36.79 11.87
N LYS A 583 -10.32 -37.42 12.69
CA LYS A 583 -9.87 -38.03 13.95
C LYS A 583 -8.87 -39.16 13.70
N GLU A 584 -9.19 -40.09 12.80
CA GLU A 584 -8.29 -41.18 12.40
C GLU A 584 -6.97 -40.64 11.84
N TYR A 585 -7.04 -39.61 10.99
CA TYR A 585 -5.86 -38.92 10.46
C TYR A 585 -4.99 -38.32 11.57
N CYS A 586 -5.58 -37.66 12.56
CA CYS A 586 -4.86 -37.09 13.69
C CYS A 586 -4.23 -38.17 14.60
N GLU A 587 -4.91 -39.30 14.81
CA GLU A 587 -4.38 -40.43 15.58
C GLU A 587 -3.15 -41.06 14.91
N ASN A 588 -3.19 -41.21 13.59
CA ASN A 588 -2.06 -41.75 12.81
C ASN A 588 -0.83 -40.84 12.77
N ARG A 589 -0.96 -39.57 13.17
CA ARG A 589 0.13 -38.57 13.22
C ARG A 589 0.67 -38.30 14.62
N ARG A 590 0.09 -38.90 15.66
CA ARG A 590 0.65 -38.89 17.02
C ARG A 590 1.79 -39.88 17.12
#